data_AF-A0A1F1X2N3-F1
#
_entry.id   AF-A0A1F1X2N3-F1
#
_cell.length_a   1.000
_cell.length_b   1.000
_cell.length_c   1.000
_cell.angle_alpha   90.00
_cell.angle_beta   90.00
_cell.angle_gamma   90.00
#
_symmetry.space_group_name_H-M   'P 1'
#
loop_
_entity.id
_entity.type
_entity.pdbx_description
1 polymer ?
#
loop_
_entity_poly.entity_id
_entity_poly.type
_entity_poly.pdbx_seq_one_letter_code
_entity_poly.pdbx_strand_id
1 'polypeptide(L)'
;MSLLWIAVIAASVLSFVQKWIGYQAPQDVLERPRIARITRLLPIALLGALVATQTAADGTEVVLDARLAGLGVAVVLLLVRAPFLVVVVGAAA
;
A
#
# COMPACT_ATOMS: atom_id res chain seq x y z
N MET A 1 -23.16 28.20 4.43
CA MET A 1 -22.48 26.91 4.22
C MET A 1 -21.01 27.18 4.01
N SER A 2 -20.12 26.65 4.86
CA SER A 2 -18.68 26.87 4.71
C SER A 2 -18.14 26.11 3.50
N LEU A 3 -17.03 26.60 2.93
CA LEU A 3 -16.35 25.97 1.80
C LEU A 3 -15.99 24.50 2.07
N LEU A 4 -15.66 24.16 3.33
CA LEU A 4 -15.40 22.80 3.78
C LEU A 4 -16.62 21.89 3.60
N TRP A 5 -17.83 22.36 3.95
CA TRP A 5 -19.05 21.57 3.78
C TRP A 5 -19.37 21.30 2.31
N ILE A 6 -19.12 22.27 1.43
CA ILE A 6 -19.28 22.09 -0.01
C ILE A 6 -18.28 21.04 -0.52
N ALA A 7 -17.01 21.10 -0.09
CA ALA A 7 -15.98 20.13 -0.47
C ALA A 7 -16.30 18.70 0.02
N VAL A 8 -16.82 18.56 1.24
CA VAL A 8 -17.23 17.25 1.81
C VAL A 8 -18.38 16.64 1.00
N ILE A 9 -19.40 17.44 0.69
CA ILE A 9 -20.54 16.98 -0.13
C ILE A 9 -20.05 16.59 -1.54
N ALA A 10 -19.22 17.43 -2.16
CA ALA A 10 -18.65 17.13 -3.47
C ALA A 10 -17.79 15.85 -3.47
N ALA A 11 -16.92 15.66 -2.48
CA ALA A 11 -16.10 14.46 -2.34
C ALA A 11 -16.95 13.20 -2.11
N SER A 12 -18.03 13.33 -1.34
CA SER A 12 -18.98 12.24 -1.09
C SER A 12 -19.70 11.84 -2.38
N VAL A 13 -20.17 12.81 -3.16
CA VAL A 13 -20.81 12.58 -4.47
C VAL A 13 -19.81 11.97 -5.45
N LEU A 14 -18.58 12.48 -5.54
CA LEU A 14 -17.54 11.91 -6.39
C LEU A 14 -17.24 10.45 -6.04
N SER A 15 -17.10 10.16 -4.74
CA SER A 15 -16.86 8.80 -4.25
C SER A 15 -18.00 7.86 -4.60
N PHE A 16 -19.24 8.34 -4.50
CA PHE A 16 -20.43 7.58 -4.89
C PHE A 16 -20.46 7.31 -6.40
N VAL A 17 -20.23 8.33 -7.22
CA VAL A 17 -20.19 8.20 -8.69
C VAL A 17 -19.08 7.22 -9.10
N GLN A 18 -17.89 7.31 -8.50
CA GLN A 18 -16.79 6.39 -8.77
C GLN A 18 -17.15 4.93 -8.45
N LYS A 19 -17.83 4.69 -7.31
CA LYS A 19 -18.34 3.35 -6.97
C LYS A 19 -19.41 2.88 -7.96
N TRP A 20 -20.28 3.79 -8.40
CA TRP A 20 -21.36 3.46 -9.33
C TRP A 20 -20.84 3.11 -10.72
N ILE A 21 -19.82 3.83 -11.21
CA ILE A 21 -19.08 3.50 -12.44
C ILE A 21 -18.44 2.11 -12.31
N GLY A 22 -17.84 1.81 -11.15
CA GLY A 22 -17.27 0.49 -10.88
C GLY A 22 -18.30 -0.65 -10.88
N TYR A 23 -19.54 -0.38 -10.44
CA TYR A 23 -20.64 -1.35 -10.48
C TYR A 23 -21.13 -1.64 -11.90
N GLN A 24 -21.13 -0.61 -12.76
CA GLN A 24 -21.49 -0.74 -14.16
C GLN A 24 -20.37 -1.35 -15.03
N ALA A 25 -19.19 -1.61 -14.45
CA ALA A 25 -18.08 -2.23 -15.16
C ALA A 25 -18.47 -3.65 -15.60
N PRO A 26 -18.45 -3.97 -16.91
CA PRO A 26 -18.83 -5.29 -17.42
C PRO A 26 -17.93 -6.39 -16.85
N GLN A 27 -18.53 -7.50 -16.42
CA GLN A 27 -17.79 -8.63 -15.83
C GLN A 27 -16.80 -9.24 -16.82
N ASP A 28 -17.09 -9.17 -18.12
CA ASP A 28 -16.22 -9.61 -19.22
C ASP A 28 -14.86 -8.89 -19.27
N VAL A 29 -14.78 -7.66 -18.73
CA VAL A 29 -13.53 -6.91 -18.67
C VAL A 29 -12.72 -7.32 -17.43
N LEU A 30 -13.37 -7.62 -16.29
CA LEU A 30 -12.71 -8.02 -15.05
C LEU A 30 -12.23 -9.49 -15.06
N GLU A 31 -12.93 -10.37 -15.76
CA GLU A 31 -12.61 -11.81 -15.83
C GLU A 31 -11.39 -12.13 -16.70
N ARG A 32 -10.84 -11.15 -17.42
CA ARG A 32 -9.60 -11.35 -18.16
C ARG A 32 -8.47 -11.73 -17.19
N PRO A 33 -7.74 -12.83 -17.45
CA PRO A 33 -6.74 -13.39 -16.51
C PRO A 33 -5.64 -12.39 -16.15
N ARG A 34 -5.35 -11.43 -17.03
CA ARG A 34 -4.38 -10.34 -16.76
C ARG A 34 -4.87 -9.36 -15.70
N ILE A 35 -6.14 -8.93 -15.78
CA ILE A 35 -6.72 -7.93 -14.86
C ILE A 35 -6.89 -8.54 -13.47
N ALA A 36 -7.41 -9.77 -13.39
CA ALA A 36 -7.53 -10.49 -12.13
C ALA A 36 -6.19 -10.66 -11.40
N ARG A 37 -5.09 -10.90 -12.13
CA ARG A 37 -3.75 -10.99 -11.55
C ARG A 37 -3.26 -9.67 -10.97
N ILE A 38 -3.49 -8.56 -11.68
CA ILE A 38 -3.09 -7.22 -11.23
C ILE A 38 -3.88 -6.81 -9.99
N THR A 39 -5.21 -7.00 -10.00
CA THR A 39 -6.07 -6.63 -8.87
C THR A 39 -5.74 -7.40 -7.59
N ARG A 40 -5.29 -8.66 -7.71
CA ARG A 40 -4.80 -9.44 -6.55
C ARG A 40 -3.47 -8.94 -6.00
N LEU A 41 -2.60 -8.41 -6.86
CA LEU A 41 -1.29 -7.90 -6.46
C LEU A 41 -1.33 -6.44 -5.99
N LEU A 42 -2.36 -5.69 -6.39
CA LEU A 42 -2.55 -4.28 -6.05
C LEU A 42 -2.44 -4.00 -4.55
N PRO A 43 -3.16 -4.71 -3.65
CA PRO A 43 -3.05 -4.45 -2.21
C PRO A 43 -1.64 -4.67 -1.68
N ILE A 44 -0.98 -5.75 -2.09
CA ILE A 44 0.38 -6.09 -1.64
C ILE A 44 1.37 -5.05 -2.18
N ALA A 45 1.23 -4.64 -3.43
CA ALA A 45 2.08 -3.62 -4.04
C ALA A 45 1.91 -2.24 -3.37
N LEU A 46 0.66 -1.85 -3.07
CA LEU A 46 0.37 -0.59 -2.40
C LEU A 46 0.87 -0.58 -0.94
N LEU A 47 0.64 -1.66 -0.19
CA LEU A 47 1.18 -1.80 1.17
C LEU A 47 2.71 -1.84 1.16
N GLY A 48 3.31 -2.54 0.19
CA GLY A 48 4.76 -2.57 0.02
C GLY A 48 5.34 -1.19 -0.31
N ALA A 49 4.69 -0.45 -1.21
CA ALA A 49 5.08 0.93 -1.53
C ALA A 49 4.93 1.86 -0.32
N LEU A 50 3.86 1.70 0.46
CA LEU A 50 3.64 2.47 1.69
C LEU A 50 4.74 2.21 2.73
N VAL A 51 5.10 0.94 2.94
CA VAL A 51 6.20 0.59 3.83
C VAL A 51 7.52 1.14 3.29
N ALA A 52 7.77 1.05 1.99
CA ALA A 52 8.97 1.59 1.37
C ALA A 52 9.07 3.12 1.56
N THR A 53 7.98 3.86 1.37
CA THR A 53 8.00 5.31 1.56
C THR A 53 8.10 5.70 3.03
N GLN A 54 7.45 4.99 3.95
CA GLN A 54 7.54 5.24 5.39
C GLN A 54 8.89 4.85 6.01
N THR A 55 9.61 3.90 5.38
CA THR A 55 10.93 3.48 5.83
C THR A 55 12.04 4.34 5.27
N ALA A 56 11.90 4.82 4.03
CA ALA A 56 12.94 5.59 3.33
C ALA A 56 12.78 7.12 3.42
N ALA A 57 11.60 7.62 3.79
CA ALA A 57 11.34 9.05 3.88
C ALA A 57 10.53 9.40 5.13
N ASP A 58 10.88 10.51 5.77
CA ASP A 58 10.05 11.16 6.78
C ASP A 58 9.69 12.55 6.24
N GLY A 59 8.45 12.73 5.80
CA GLY A 59 7.98 13.98 5.18
C GLY A 59 8.57 14.22 3.79
N THR A 60 9.47 15.20 3.66
CA THR A 60 10.10 15.59 2.38
C THR A 60 11.58 15.23 2.31
N GLU A 61 12.15 14.71 3.40
CA GLU A 61 13.57 14.36 3.48
C GLU A 61 13.75 12.85 3.42
N VAL A 62 14.70 12.42 2.58
CA VAL A 62 15.14 11.03 2.51
C VAL A 62 16.14 10.83 3.65
N VAL A 63 15.67 10.25 4.75
CA VAL A 63 16.51 9.98 5.92
C VAL A 63 16.96 8.53 5.86
N LEU A 64 18.28 8.32 5.79
CA LEU A 64 18.89 7.00 5.93
C LEU A 64 18.91 6.61 7.42
N ASP A 65 17.74 6.27 7.93
CA ASP A 65 17.53 6.00 9.35
C ASP A 65 17.68 4.51 9.72
N ALA A 66 17.72 4.21 11.02
CA ALA A 66 17.80 2.83 11.53
C ALA A 66 16.71 1.89 10.98
N ARG A 67 15.58 2.45 10.52
CA ARG A 67 14.48 1.71 9.88
C ARG A 67 14.93 0.99 8.59
N LEU A 68 15.78 1.60 7.78
CA LEU A 68 16.31 0.98 6.57
C LEU A 68 17.31 -0.14 6.89
N ALA A 69 18.12 0.04 7.92
CA ALA A 69 19.02 -1.01 8.41
C ALA A 69 18.23 -2.22 8.93
N GLY A 70 17.20 -2.00 9.76
CA GLY A 70 16.31 -3.06 10.26
C GLY A 70 15.58 -3.81 9.13
N LEU A 71 15.11 -3.08 8.11
CA LEU A 71 14.53 -3.70 6.89
C LEU A 71 15.56 -4.59 6.17
N GLY A 72 16.80 -4.11 6.03
CA GLY A 72 17.90 -4.88 5.44
C GLY A 72 18.16 -6.19 6.19
N VAL A 73 18.23 -6.12 7.53
CA VAL A 73 18.41 -7.31 8.39
C VAL A 73 17.24 -8.28 8.23
N ALA A 74 16.00 -7.78 8.20
CA ALA A 74 14.81 -8.60 7.98
C ALA A 74 14.86 -9.36 6.64
N VAL A 75 15.26 -8.67 5.57
CA VAL A 75 15.42 -9.27 4.23
C VAL A 75 16.48 -10.37 4.26
N VAL A 76 17.64 -10.12 4.87
CA VAL A 76 18.70 -11.12 4.98
C VAL A 76 18.23 -12.35 5.75
N LEU A 77 17.58 -12.17 6.90
CA LEU A 77 17.07 -13.28 7.72
C LEU A 77 15.99 -14.09 6.99
N LEU A 78 15.12 -13.44 6.21
CA LEU A 78 14.12 -14.11 5.39
C LEU A 78 14.74 -14.91 4.24
N LEU A 79 15.82 -14.41 3.61
CA LEU A 79 16.54 -15.14 2.57
C LEU A 79 17.20 -16.42 3.11
N VAL A 80 17.69 -16.38 4.35
CA VAL A 80 18.23 -17.56 5.06
C VAL A 80 17.11 -18.49 5.58
N ARG A 81 15.83 -18.15 5.35
CA ARG A 81 14.65 -18.89 5.82
C ARG A 81 14.60 -19.03 7.35
N ALA A 82 15.04 -17.99 8.07
CA ALA A 82 14.93 -17.94 9.52
C ALA A 82 13.45 -17.97 9.97
N PRO A 83 13.14 -18.53 11.15
CA PRO A 83 11.77 -18.51 11.68
C PRO A 83 11.31 -17.07 11.92
N PHE A 84 10.02 -16.80 11.68
CA PHE A 84 9.45 -15.44 11.71
C PHE A 84 9.81 -14.64 12.96
N LEU A 85 9.82 -15.29 14.12
CA LEU A 85 10.12 -14.64 15.40
C LEU A 85 11.58 -14.13 15.47
N VAL A 86 12.52 -14.87 14.87
CA VAL A 86 13.93 -14.46 14.76
C VAL A 86 14.08 -13.28 13.81
N VAL A 87 13.32 -13.25 12.72
CA VAL A 87 13.30 -12.12 11.78
C VAL A 87 12.84 -10.84 12.49
N VAL A 88 11.75 -10.91 13.25
CA VAL A 88 11.17 -9.75 13.94
C VAL A 88 12.13 -9.23 15.02
N VAL A 89 12.68 -10.11 15.86
CA VAL A 89 13.61 -9.71 16.93
C VAL A 89 14.90 -9.15 16.33
N GLY A 90 15.44 -9.79 15.28
CA GLY A 90 16.67 -9.34 14.62
C GLY A 90 16.50 -8.02 13.86
N ALA A 91 15.32 -7.72 13.34
CA ALA A 91 15.03 -6.44 12.67
C ALA A 91 14.72 -5.30 13.65
N ALA A 92 14.30 -5.62 14.88
CA ALA A 92 13.97 -4.65 15.92
C ALA A 92 15.15 -4.29 16.83
N ALA A 93 16.18 -5.14 16.87
CA ALA A 93 17.42 -4.94 17.60
C ALA A 93 18.36 -3.97 16.87
#